data_AF-A0A380SZ81-F1
#
_entry.id   AF-A0A380SZ81-F1
#
_cell.length_a   1.000
_cell.length_b   1.000
_cell.length_c   1.000
_cell.angle_alpha   90.00
_cell.angle_beta   90.00
_cell.angle_gamma   90.00
#
_symmetry.space_group_name_H-M   'P 1'
#
loop_
_entity.id
_entity.type
_entity.pdbx_description
1 polymer ?
#
loop_
_entity_poly.entity_id
_entity_poly.type
_entity_poly.pdbx_seq_one_letter_code
_entity_poly.pdbx_strand_id
1 'polypeptide(L)'
;MLEHFKYIAPLATFALGIWATPLIENRKEKAKAKAIFNNLSLELDDELIELEARLKKMAAALISLKKLKNGEPEIGQPFYYVPRDTICQFLKPATETSFRRFNKSQRFAIKSLSVQVEAINGYRSQIKNTQATHETFDEVIKIYKRYLHTGSCMLNTMRIISGKPQANLSGDDNAIINTVLSELKIELNASDLIITSTLQIENPSKNLTTQAIR
;
A
#
# COMPACT_ATOMS: atom_id res chain seq x y z
N MET A 1 -56.15 39.75 -17.36
CA MET A 1 -55.78 38.33 -17.16
C MET A 1 -54.36 38.01 -17.65
N LEU A 2 -53.97 38.39 -18.88
CA LEU A 2 -52.60 38.16 -19.37
C LEU A 2 -51.50 38.90 -18.58
N GLU A 3 -51.79 40.10 -18.07
CA GLU A 3 -50.79 40.90 -17.32
C GLU A 3 -50.41 40.26 -15.98
N HIS A 4 -51.34 39.61 -15.28
CA HIS A 4 -51.05 38.97 -13.99
C HIS A 4 -50.20 37.71 -14.17
N PHE A 5 -50.34 37.01 -15.30
CA PHE A 5 -49.53 35.86 -15.65
C PHE A 5 -48.04 36.21 -15.86
N LYS A 6 -47.74 37.42 -16.35
CA LYS A 6 -46.37 37.95 -16.47
C LYS A 6 -45.66 38.10 -15.13
N TYR A 7 -46.39 38.31 -14.03
CA TYR A 7 -45.81 38.44 -12.69
C TYR A 7 -45.77 37.11 -11.94
N ILE A 8 -46.71 36.19 -12.20
CA ILE A 8 -46.78 34.88 -11.54
C ILE A 8 -45.78 33.89 -12.16
N ALA A 9 -45.58 33.90 -13.48
CA ALA A 9 -44.70 32.96 -14.16
C ALA A 9 -43.23 33.04 -13.71
N PRO A 10 -42.61 34.23 -13.51
CA PRO A 10 -41.26 34.33 -12.96
C PRO A 10 -41.16 33.77 -11.54
N LEU A 11 -42.18 34.03 -10.70
CA LEU A 11 -42.23 33.54 -9.32
C LEU A 11 -42.32 32.01 -9.27
N ALA A 12 -43.19 31.42 -10.11
CA ALA A 12 -43.34 29.98 -10.23
C ALA A 12 -42.06 29.32 -10.76
N THR A 13 -41.39 29.95 -11.75
CA THR A 13 -40.11 29.45 -12.30
C THR A 13 -39.00 29.50 -11.26
N PHE A 14 -38.94 30.57 -10.46
CA PHE A 14 -37.97 30.70 -9.37
C PHE A 14 -38.20 29.65 -8.27
N ALA A 15 -39.46 29.45 -7.85
CA ALA A 15 -39.82 28.42 -6.89
C ALA A 15 -39.50 27.00 -7.39
N LEU A 16 -39.78 26.71 -8.68
CA LEU A 16 -39.40 25.46 -9.33
C LEU A 16 -37.88 25.29 -9.40
N GLY A 17 -37.14 26.38 -9.66
CA GLY A 17 -35.69 26.40 -9.63
C GLY A 17 -35.15 26.00 -8.26
N ILE A 18 -35.61 26.64 -7.19
CA ILE A 18 -35.23 26.30 -5.81
C ILE A 18 -35.54 24.84 -5.48
N TRP A 19 -36.71 24.35 -5.88
CA TRP A 19 -37.12 22.97 -5.62
C TRP A 19 -36.32 21.94 -6.43
N ALA A 20 -35.94 22.26 -7.67
CA ALA A 20 -35.18 21.39 -8.55
C ALA A 20 -33.68 21.34 -8.23
N THR A 21 -33.11 22.41 -7.67
CA THR A 21 -31.69 22.51 -7.27
C THR A 21 -31.19 21.30 -6.48
N PRO A 22 -31.81 20.87 -5.35
CA PRO A 22 -31.32 19.73 -4.58
C PRO A 22 -31.33 18.42 -5.38
N LEU A 23 -32.24 18.24 -6.34
CA LEU A 23 -32.26 17.05 -7.19
C LEU A 23 -31.09 17.03 -8.18
N ILE A 24 -30.79 18.18 -8.78
CA ILE A 24 -29.68 18.32 -9.73
C ILE A 24 -28.34 18.17 -9.01
N GLU A 25 -28.19 18.79 -7.83
CA GLU A 25 -27.00 18.67 -6.99
C GLU A 25 -26.75 17.22 -6.57
N ASN A 26 -27.78 16.53 -6.07
CA ASN A 26 -27.67 15.10 -5.73
C ASN A 26 -27.25 14.24 -6.92
N ARG A 27 -27.74 14.52 -8.13
CA ARG A 27 -27.33 13.79 -9.35
C ARG A 27 -25.86 14.08 -9.70
N LYS A 28 -25.43 15.34 -9.57
CA LYS A 28 -24.05 15.76 -9.82
C LYS A 28 -23.08 15.13 -8.82
N GLU A 29 -23.43 15.08 -7.54
CA GLU A 29 -22.63 14.42 -6.50
C GLU A 29 -22.51 12.92 -6.76
N LYS A 30 -23.61 12.24 -7.09
CA LYS A 30 -23.60 10.81 -7.45
C LYS A 30 -22.72 10.54 -8.68
N ALA A 31 -22.80 11.38 -9.70
CA ALA A 31 -21.98 11.27 -10.90
C ALA A 31 -20.48 11.48 -10.58
N LYS A 32 -20.15 12.50 -9.77
CA LYS A 32 -18.78 12.77 -9.32
C LYS A 32 -18.22 11.59 -8.51
N ALA A 33 -18.99 11.07 -7.54
CA ALA A 33 -18.59 9.90 -6.76
C ALA A 33 -18.37 8.66 -7.64
N LYS A 34 -19.23 8.44 -8.64
CA LYS A 34 -19.04 7.34 -9.59
C LYS A 34 -17.77 7.52 -10.43
N ALA A 35 -17.50 8.72 -10.92
CA ALA A 35 -16.30 9.03 -11.69
C ALA A 35 -15.03 8.80 -10.88
N ILE A 36 -14.98 9.31 -9.64
CA ILE A 36 -13.84 9.11 -8.73
C ILE A 36 -13.63 7.63 -8.43
N PHE A 37 -14.69 6.87 -8.15
CA PHE A 37 -14.61 5.43 -7.92
C PHE A 37 -14.04 4.67 -9.11
N ASN A 38 -14.49 5.01 -10.33
CA ASN A 38 -14.00 4.38 -11.55
C ASN A 38 -12.52 4.72 -11.81
N ASN A 39 -12.13 5.98 -11.59
CA ASN A 39 -10.74 6.41 -11.74
C ASN A 39 -9.82 5.72 -10.72
N LEU A 40 -10.26 5.57 -9.47
CA LEU A 40 -9.52 4.78 -8.48
C LEU A 40 -9.37 3.33 -8.96
N SER A 41 -10.45 2.71 -9.44
CA SER A 41 -10.40 1.31 -9.88
C SER A 41 -9.41 1.13 -11.04
N LEU A 42 -9.39 2.08 -11.98
CA LEU A 42 -8.43 2.11 -13.09
C LEU A 42 -6.99 2.28 -12.59
N GLU A 43 -6.74 3.27 -11.72
CA GLU A 43 -5.42 3.52 -11.13
C GLU A 43 -4.90 2.29 -10.36
N LEU A 44 -5.77 1.62 -9.60
CA LEU A 44 -5.41 0.40 -8.88
C LEU A 44 -5.11 -0.77 -9.84
N ASP A 45 -5.84 -0.89 -10.94
CA ASP A 45 -5.58 -1.95 -11.93
C ASP A 45 -4.22 -1.78 -12.61
N ASP A 46 -3.83 -0.55 -12.94
CA ASP A 46 -2.50 -0.25 -13.47
C ASP A 46 -1.41 -0.51 -12.41
N GLU A 47 -1.63 -0.05 -11.18
CA GLU A 47 -0.67 -0.18 -10.09
C GLU A 47 -0.50 -1.64 -9.62
N LEU A 48 -1.54 -2.48 -9.72
CA LEU A 48 -1.44 -3.92 -9.47
C LEU A 48 -0.38 -4.56 -10.37
N ILE A 49 -0.42 -4.27 -11.68
CA ILE A 49 0.52 -4.83 -12.66
C ILE A 49 1.96 -4.38 -12.36
N GLU A 50 2.13 -3.08 -12.10
CA GLU A 50 3.45 -2.51 -11.78
C GLU A 50 3.99 -3.03 -10.45
N LEU A 51 3.16 -3.16 -9.42
CA LEU A 51 3.57 -3.69 -8.12
C LEU A 51 4.03 -5.14 -8.22
N GLU A 52 3.32 -6.00 -8.96
CA GLU A 52 3.74 -7.38 -9.20
C GLU A 52 5.13 -7.45 -9.84
N ALA A 53 5.39 -6.60 -10.84
CA ALA A 53 6.70 -6.52 -11.49
C ALA A 53 7.79 -6.02 -10.52
N ARG A 54 7.48 -5.05 -9.66
CA ARG A 54 8.41 -4.51 -8.66
C ARG A 54 8.74 -5.55 -7.59
N LEU A 55 7.75 -6.31 -7.12
CA LEU A 55 7.96 -7.39 -6.14
C LEU A 55 8.90 -8.47 -6.69
N LYS A 56 8.71 -8.91 -7.94
CA LYS A 56 9.61 -9.88 -8.60
C LYS A 56 11.05 -9.38 -8.68
N LYS A 57 11.25 -8.13 -9.12
CA LYS A 57 12.59 -7.51 -9.20
C LYS A 57 13.24 -7.36 -7.82
N MET A 58 12.45 -6.97 -6.82
CA MET A 58 12.92 -6.85 -5.44
C MET A 58 13.34 -8.20 -4.86
N ALA A 59 12.56 -9.25 -5.11
CA ALA A 59 12.89 -10.59 -4.66
C ALA A 59 14.17 -11.13 -5.33
N ALA A 60 14.32 -10.95 -6.64
CA ALA A 60 15.54 -11.29 -7.35
C ALA A 60 16.76 -10.55 -6.77
N ALA A 61 16.61 -9.26 -6.46
CA ALA A 61 17.67 -8.48 -5.84
C ALA A 61 18.01 -8.96 -4.42
N LEU A 62 17.01 -9.31 -3.62
CA LEU A 62 17.21 -9.89 -2.29
C LEU A 62 17.98 -11.21 -2.34
N ILE A 63 17.59 -12.12 -3.24
CA ILE A 63 18.24 -13.43 -3.39
C ILE A 63 19.70 -13.23 -3.84
N SER A 64 19.91 -12.38 -4.85
CA SER A 64 21.26 -12.08 -5.38
C SER A 64 22.15 -11.43 -4.33
N LEU A 65 21.61 -10.50 -3.54
CA LEU A 65 22.35 -9.84 -2.47
C LEU A 65 22.72 -10.79 -1.34
N LYS A 66 21.83 -11.72 -0.95
CA LYS A 66 22.14 -12.78 0.02
C LYS A 66 23.27 -13.69 -0.49
N LYS A 67 23.20 -14.11 -1.75
CA LYS A 67 24.23 -14.95 -2.40
C LYS A 67 25.57 -14.23 -2.49
N LEU A 68 25.56 -12.95 -2.88
CA LEU A 68 26.76 -12.10 -2.89
C LEU A 68 27.38 -11.97 -1.50
N LYS A 69 26.56 -11.75 -0.46
CA LYS A 69 27.03 -11.71 0.94
C LYS A 69 27.70 -13.02 1.35
N ASN A 70 27.22 -14.16 0.88
CA ASN A 70 27.76 -15.48 1.17
C ASN A 70 28.97 -15.87 0.29
N GLY A 71 29.38 -15.01 -0.66
CA GLY A 71 30.51 -15.28 -1.55
C GLY A 71 30.16 -16.09 -2.81
N GLU A 72 28.87 -16.25 -3.14
CA GLU A 72 28.37 -17.04 -4.27
C GLU A 72 27.65 -16.16 -5.32
N PRO A 73 28.30 -15.16 -5.95
CA PRO A 73 27.61 -14.21 -6.81
C PRO A 73 26.99 -14.88 -8.05
N GLU A 74 25.72 -14.56 -8.34
CA GLU A 74 25.06 -14.97 -9.59
C GLU A 74 25.26 -13.93 -10.69
N ILE A 75 25.80 -14.39 -11.82
CA ILE A 75 26.05 -13.55 -12.99
C ILE A 75 24.70 -13.22 -13.68
N GLY A 76 24.48 -11.94 -13.97
CA GLY A 76 23.32 -11.48 -14.75
C GLY A 76 22.06 -11.17 -13.93
N GLN A 77 22.10 -11.29 -12.60
CA GLN A 77 21.02 -10.86 -11.72
C GLN A 77 21.35 -9.52 -11.03
N PRO A 78 20.38 -8.60 -10.89
CA PRO A 78 20.62 -7.33 -10.20
C PRO A 78 20.82 -7.59 -8.70
N PHE A 79 21.95 -7.20 -8.11
CA PHE A 79 22.18 -7.29 -6.65
C PHE A 79 21.65 -6.06 -5.88
N TYR A 80 21.28 -5.00 -6.60
CA TYR A 80 20.70 -3.78 -6.05
C TYR A 80 19.59 -3.27 -6.96
N TYR A 81 18.44 -2.98 -6.36
CA TYR A 81 17.24 -2.50 -7.03
C TYR A 81 16.57 -1.41 -6.20
N VAL A 82 16.26 -0.28 -6.84
CA VAL A 82 15.44 0.79 -6.26
C VAL A 82 14.11 0.82 -7.02
N PRO A 83 12.97 0.53 -6.36
CA PRO A 83 11.67 0.55 -7.02
C PRO A 83 11.24 1.98 -7.36
N ARG A 84 10.31 2.10 -8.31
CA ARG A 84 9.61 3.38 -8.58
C ARG A 84 8.70 3.73 -7.40
N ASP A 85 8.42 5.03 -7.25
CA ASP A 85 7.45 5.52 -6.28
C ASP A 85 6.05 4.99 -6.60
N THR A 86 5.29 4.66 -5.55
CA THR A 86 3.87 4.28 -5.66
C THR A 86 3.03 5.53 -5.39
N ILE A 87 2.12 5.87 -6.29
CA ILE A 87 1.26 7.05 -6.12
C ILE A 87 -0.18 6.63 -6.40
N CYS A 88 -1.08 6.86 -5.43
CA CYS A 88 -2.51 6.64 -5.59
C CYS A 88 -3.26 7.96 -5.40
N GLN A 89 -3.42 8.72 -6.49
CA GLN A 89 -4.02 10.06 -6.50
C GLN A 89 -5.50 10.03 -6.13
N PHE A 90 -6.23 8.98 -6.52
CA PHE A 90 -7.68 8.89 -6.30
C PHE A 90 -8.06 8.29 -4.95
N LEU A 91 -7.09 7.83 -4.15
CA LEU A 91 -7.36 7.18 -2.87
C LEU A 91 -8.07 8.12 -1.88
N LYS A 92 -7.51 9.31 -1.65
CA LYS A 92 -8.10 10.32 -0.77
C LYS A 92 -9.45 10.84 -1.30
N PRO A 93 -9.58 11.29 -2.56
CA PRO A 93 -10.87 11.66 -3.13
C PRO A 93 -11.94 10.56 -3.02
N ALA A 94 -11.55 9.29 -3.18
CA ALA A 94 -12.46 8.16 -3.04
C ALA A 94 -12.93 7.96 -1.60
N THR A 95 -12.05 8.11 -0.61
CA THR A 95 -12.45 8.08 0.81
C THR A 95 -13.42 9.19 1.18
N GLU A 96 -13.28 10.37 0.61
CA GLU A 96 -14.10 11.54 0.95
C GLU A 96 -15.44 11.55 0.19
N THR A 97 -15.41 11.25 -1.11
CA THR A 97 -16.57 11.45 -2.01
C THR A 97 -17.30 10.14 -2.34
N SER A 98 -16.61 8.99 -2.26
CA SER A 98 -17.11 7.71 -2.77
C SER A 98 -17.27 6.62 -1.71
N PHE A 99 -17.07 6.95 -0.43
CA PHE A 99 -17.07 6.00 0.69
C PHE A 99 -18.28 5.05 0.73
N ARG A 100 -19.48 5.57 0.43
CA ARG A 100 -20.74 4.81 0.43
C ARG A 100 -20.82 3.74 -0.67
N ARG A 101 -20.00 3.85 -1.72
CA ARG A 101 -19.98 2.89 -2.84
C ARG A 101 -19.15 1.64 -2.52
N PHE A 102 -18.25 1.71 -1.54
CA PHE A 102 -17.44 0.59 -1.10
C PHE A 102 -18.20 -0.26 -0.09
N ASN A 103 -18.03 -1.58 -0.14
CA ASN A 103 -18.51 -2.49 0.90
C ASN A 103 -17.64 -2.39 2.18
N LYS A 104 -18.03 -3.09 3.25
CA LYS A 104 -17.31 -3.02 4.55
C LYS A 104 -15.83 -3.37 4.39
N SER A 105 -15.51 -4.48 3.73
CA SER A 105 -14.12 -4.96 3.55
C SER A 105 -13.29 -3.98 2.71
N GLN A 106 -13.84 -3.47 1.61
CA GLN A 106 -13.21 -2.44 0.79
C GLN A 106 -12.92 -1.15 1.58
N ARG A 107 -13.84 -0.72 2.45
CA ARG A 107 -13.63 0.46 3.31
C ARG A 107 -12.49 0.26 4.31
N PHE A 108 -12.30 -0.94 4.84
CA PHE A 108 -11.14 -1.25 5.69
C PHE A 108 -9.86 -1.28 4.86
N ALA A 109 -9.87 -1.96 3.71
CA ALA A 109 -8.72 -2.06 2.82
C ALA A 109 -8.22 -0.68 2.36
N ILE A 110 -9.11 0.26 2.01
CA ILE A 110 -8.72 1.62 1.62
C ILE A 110 -7.94 2.34 2.73
N LYS A 111 -8.34 2.18 3.99
CA LYS A 111 -7.63 2.80 5.12
C LYS A 111 -6.23 2.22 5.28
N SER A 112 -6.10 0.89 5.14
CA SER A 112 -4.81 0.21 5.19
C SER A 112 -3.92 0.59 4.00
N LEU A 113 -4.49 0.75 2.80
CA LEU A 113 -3.74 1.05 1.59
C LEU A 113 -2.96 2.38 1.72
N SER A 114 -3.57 3.42 2.30
CA SER A 114 -2.89 4.70 2.49
C SER A 114 -1.59 4.56 3.30
N VAL A 115 -1.65 3.80 4.40
CA VAL A 115 -0.49 3.55 5.28
C VAL A 115 0.54 2.67 4.59
N GLN A 116 0.10 1.66 3.83
CA GLN A 116 0.97 0.75 3.10
C GLN A 116 1.73 1.47 1.98
N VAL A 117 1.09 2.38 1.24
CA VAL A 117 1.74 3.22 0.22
C VAL A 117 2.81 4.11 0.84
N GLU A 118 2.51 4.75 1.98
CA GLU A 118 3.49 5.56 2.70
C GLU A 118 4.69 4.72 3.15
N ALA A 119 4.46 3.55 3.76
CA ALA A 119 5.51 2.65 4.21
C ALA A 119 6.41 2.16 3.05
N ILE A 120 5.81 1.76 1.92
CA ILE A 120 6.55 1.32 0.73
C ILE A 120 7.44 2.42 0.16
N ASN A 121 6.93 3.65 0.07
CA ASN A 121 7.71 4.80 -0.38
C ASN A 121 8.81 5.16 0.65
N GLY A 122 8.55 4.97 1.94
CA GLY A 122 9.55 5.09 3.01
C GLY A 122 10.69 4.09 2.85
N TYR A 123 10.39 2.81 2.64
CA TYR A 123 11.41 1.77 2.40
C TYR A 123 12.19 2.04 1.12
N ARG A 124 11.51 2.45 0.03
CA ARG A 124 12.18 2.84 -1.21
C ARG A 124 13.17 3.98 -0.98
N SER A 125 12.79 4.99 -0.19
CA SER A 125 13.68 6.10 0.16
C SER A 125 14.88 5.63 0.99
N GLN A 126 14.68 4.71 1.93
CA GLN A 126 15.77 4.07 2.68
C GLN A 126 16.72 3.32 1.74
N ILE A 127 16.20 2.48 0.84
CA ILE A 127 17.03 1.76 -0.14
C ILE A 127 17.85 2.76 -0.94
N LYS A 128 17.22 3.79 -1.52
CA LYS A 128 17.91 4.79 -2.34
C LYS A 128 19.07 5.47 -1.61
N ASN A 129 18.93 5.70 -0.30
CA ASN A 129 19.92 6.37 0.53
C ASN A 129 20.99 5.40 1.06
N THR A 130 20.68 4.10 1.13
CA THR A 130 21.62 3.05 1.54
C THR A 130 22.27 2.44 0.30
N GLN A 131 23.46 2.92 -0.06
CA GLN A 131 24.26 2.27 -1.10
C GLN A 131 24.56 0.82 -0.69
N ALA A 132 24.47 -0.13 -1.63
CA ALA A 132 24.78 -1.54 -1.36
C ALA A 132 26.30 -1.77 -1.39
N THR A 133 26.92 -1.76 -0.21
CA THR A 133 28.31 -2.10 0.03
C THR A 133 28.38 -3.24 1.04
N HIS A 134 29.53 -3.93 1.14
CA HIS A 134 29.68 -5.06 2.06
C HIS A 134 29.28 -4.73 3.52
N GLU A 135 29.49 -3.50 3.95
CA GLU A 135 29.14 -3.02 5.30
C GLU A 135 27.63 -2.81 5.50
N THR A 136 26.88 -2.53 4.42
CA THR A 136 25.45 -2.18 4.47
C THR A 136 24.53 -3.28 3.95
N PHE A 137 25.07 -4.39 3.45
CA PHE A 137 24.27 -5.50 2.90
C PHE A 137 23.19 -5.99 3.87
N ASP A 138 23.49 -6.10 5.16
CA ASP A 138 22.51 -6.53 6.15
C ASP A 138 21.34 -5.55 6.30
N GLU A 139 21.62 -4.25 6.21
CA GLU A 139 20.57 -3.24 6.27
C GLU A 139 19.72 -3.26 4.99
N VAL A 140 20.37 -3.33 3.81
CA VAL A 140 19.65 -3.43 2.53
C VAL A 140 18.78 -4.69 2.48
N ILE A 141 19.28 -5.84 2.95
CA ILE A 141 18.52 -7.10 3.07
C ILE A 141 17.28 -6.90 3.96
N LYS A 142 17.43 -6.26 5.12
CA LYS A 142 16.29 -5.97 6.02
C LYS A 142 15.26 -5.09 5.33
N ILE A 143 15.69 -4.03 4.65
CA ILE A 143 14.76 -3.12 3.96
C ILE A 143 14.05 -3.84 2.81
N TYR A 144 14.74 -4.69 2.04
CA TYR A 144 14.12 -5.51 0.99
C TYR A 144 13.08 -6.48 1.55
N LYS A 145 13.36 -7.12 2.69
CA LYS A 145 12.37 -7.96 3.39
C LYS A 145 11.12 -7.17 3.79
N ARG A 146 11.29 -5.97 4.40
CA ARG A 146 10.17 -5.09 4.75
C ARG A 146 9.36 -4.68 3.53
N TYR A 147 10.04 -4.33 2.44
CA TYR A 147 9.39 -3.97 1.18
C TYR A 147 8.55 -5.12 0.62
N LEU A 148 9.12 -6.34 0.55
CA LEU A 148 8.40 -7.51 0.05
C LEU A 148 7.21 -7.88 0.94
N HIS A 149 7.36 -7.79 2.25
CA HIS A 149 6.30 -8.06 3.21
C HIS A 149 5.13 -7.09 3.00
N THR A 150 5.40 -5.79 3.16
CA THR A 150 4.37 -4.75 3.02
C THR A 150 3.80 -4.69 1.60
N GLY A 151 4.64 -4.88 0.58
CA GLY A 151 4.22 -4.85 -0.81
C GLY A 151 3.32 -6.02 -1.19
N SER A 152 3.54 -7.21 -0.62
CA SER A 152 2.63 -8.35 -0.79
C SER A 152 1.28 -8.10 -0.13
N CYS A 153 1.26 -7.58 1.10
CA CYS A 153 0.02 -7.17 1.76
C CYS A 153 -0.68 -6.05 0.97
N MET A 154 0.08 -5.07 0.46
CA MET A 154 -0.44 -3.96 -0.35
C MET A 154 -1.10 -4.45 -1.64
N LEU A 155 -0.47 -5.40 -2.36
CA LEU A 155 -1.03 -6.02 -3.55
C LEU A 155 -2.40 -6.66 -3.24
N ASN A 156 -2.48 -7.40 -2.14
CA ASN A 156 -3.74 -8.00 -1.71
C ASN A 156 -4.79 -6.94 -1.32
N THR A 157 -4.38 -5.88 -0.61
CA THR A 157 -5.26 -4.75 -0.28
C THR A 157 -5.85 -4.11 -1.54
N MET A 158 -5.03 -3.85 -2.56
CA MET A 158 -5.47 -3.31 -3.85
C MET A 158 -6.48 -4.25 -4.53
N ARG A 159 -6.22 -5.57 -4.52
CA ARG A 159 -7.16 -6.59 -5.04
C ARG A 159 -8.51 -6.56 -4.32
N ILE A 160 -8.52 -6.40 -2.99
CA ILE A 160 -9.77 -6.27 -2.21
C ILE A 160 -10.55 -5.04 -2.65
N ILE A 161 -9.87 -3.90 -2.81
CA ILE A 161 -10.51 -2.63 -3.19
C ILE A 161 -11.10 -2.74 -4.60
N SER A 162 -10.32 -3.24 -5.57
CA SER A 162 -10.76 -3.44 -6.96
C SER A 162 -11.73 -4.62 -7.14
N GLY A 163 -12.02 -5.40 -6.09
CA GLY A 163 -12.94 -6.54 -6.16
C GLY A 163 -12.41 -7.70 -7.01
N LYS A 164 -11.09 -7.90 -7.05
CA LYS A 164 -10.47 -8.99 -7.81
C LYS A 164 -10.69 -10.34 -7.10
N PRO A 165 -10.97 -11.43 -7.83
CA PRO A 165 -11.22 -12.75 -7.22
C PRO A 165 -10.00 -13.34 -6.53
N GLN A 166 -8.79 -12.90 -6.87
CA GLN A 166 -7.53 -13.30 -6.24
C GLN A 166 -7.30 -12.62 -4.87
N ALA A 167 -8.24 -11.82 -4.39
CA ALA A 167 -8.15 -11.19 -3.08
C ALA A 167 -8.28 -12.23 -1.97
N ASN A 168 -7.26 -12.35 -1.12
CA ASN A 168 -7.28 -13.16 0.07
C ASN A 168 -7.89 -12.36 1.25
N LEU A 169 -8.99 -12.87 1.81
CA LEU A 169 -9.75 -12.23 2.88
C LEU A 169 -9.49 -12.84 4.27
N SER A 170 -8.49 -13.73 4.41
CA SER A 170 -8.19 -14.43 5.67
C SER A 170 -7.81 -13.50 6.82
N GLY A 171 -7.24 -12.32 6.50
CA GLY A 171 -6.75 -11.36 7.50
C GLY A 171 -5.41 -11.76 8.15
N ASP A 172 -4.83 -12.91 7.78
CA ASP A 172 -3.49 -13.32 8.21
C ASP A 172 -2.45 -12.88 7.17
N ASP A 173 -1.52 -12.03 7.60
CA ASP A 173 -0.45 -11.49 6.74
C ASP A 173 0.44 -12.61 6.20
N ASN A 174 0.73 -13.65 6.99
CA ASN A 174 1.60 -14.74 6.53
C ASN A 174 0.93 -15.55 5.41
N ALA A 175 -0.36 -15.88 5.56
CA ALA A 175 -1.13 -16.51 4.50
C ALA A 175 -1.22 -15.65 3.25
N ILE A 176 -1.44 -14.34 3.39
CA ILE A 176 -1.48 -13.39 2.27
C ILE A 176 -0.14 -13.37 1.53
N ILE A 177 0.97 -13.20 2.25
CA ILE A 177 2.32 -13.15 1.69
C ILE A 177 2.64 -14.44 0.95
N ASN A 178 2.42 -15.60 1.58
CA ASN A 178 2.69 -16.89 0.94
C ASN A 178 1.87 -17.08 -0.34
N THR A 179 0.59 -16.67 -0.33
CA THR A 179 -0.27 -16.71 -1.52
C THR A 179 0.32 -15.85 -2.64
N VAL A 180 0.63 -14.58 -2.34
CA VAL A 180 1.17 -13.63 -3.32
C VAL A 180 2.52 -14.09 -3.89
N LEU A 181 3.46 -14.49 -3.03
CA LEU A 181 4.79 -14.93 -3.47
C LEU A 181 4.70 -16.18 -4.36
N SER A 182 3.85 -17.15 -3.99
CA SER A 182 3.61 -18.36 -4.78
C SER A 182 2.99 -18.04 -6.15
N GLU A 183 1.95 -17.21 -6.20
CA GLU A 183 1.31 -16.77 -7.45
C GLU A 183 2.30 -16.07 -8.39
N LEU A 184 3.19 -15.24 -7.83
CA LEU A 184 4.21 -14.52 -8.58
C LEU A 184 5.43 -15.37 -8.92
N LYS A 185 5.45 -16.66 -8.53
CA LYS A 185 6.59 -17.58 -8.72
C LYS A 185 7.89 -17.06 -8.10
N ILE A 186 7.78 -16.44 -6.94
CA ILE A 186 8.91 -15.98 -6.15
C ILE A 186 9.30 -17.10 -5.18
N GLU A 187 10.56 -17.55 -5.23
CA GLU A 187 11.11 -18.62 -4.37
C GLU A 187 11.44 -18.11 -2.95
N LEU A 188 10.46 -17.48 -2.31
CA LEU A 188 10.50 -17.02 -0.92
C LEU A 188 9.15 -17.30 -0.27
N ASN A 189 9.14 -17.43 1.04
CA ASN A 189 7.94 -17.51 1.85
C ASN A 189 7.94 -16.43 2.95
N ALA A 190 6.84 -16.31 3.69
CA ALA A 190 6.69 -15.32 4.75
C ALA A 190 7.78 -15.44 5.84
N SER A 191 8.25 -16.66 6.15
CA SER A 191 9.31 -16.87 7.14
C SER A 191 10.67 -16.33 6.68
N ASP A 192 10.94 -16.33 5.37
CA ASP A 192 12.15 -15.73 4.81
C ASP A 192 12.20 -14.21 4.97
N LEU A 193 11.02 -13.58 5.11
CA LEU A 193 10.86 -12.13 5.27
C LEU A 193 10.91 -11.69 6.74
N ILE A 194 10.93 -12.61 7.69
CA ILE A 194 11.08 -12.29 9.12
C ILE A 194 12.43 -11.61 9.36
N ILE A 195 12.39 -10.54 10.14
CA ILE A 195 13.57 -9.82 10.62
C ILE A 195 13.76 -10.22 12.07
N THR A 196 14.66 -11.16 12.32
CA THR A 196 15.10 -11.48 13.67
C THR A 196 15.93 -10.30 14.21
N SER A 197 15.41 -9.61 15.22
CA SER A 197 16.25 -8.74 16.04
C SER A 197 17.05 -9.61 16.99
N THR A 198 18.35 -9.72 16.75
CA THR A 198 19.27 -10.18 17.81
C THR A 198 19.34 -9.06 18.84
N LEU A 199 18.40 -9.04 19.79
CA LEU A 199 18.56 -8.26 21.00
C LEU A 199 19.74 -8.89 21.74
N GLN A 200 20.93 -8.32 21.60
CA GLN A 200 22.00 -8.54 22.57
C GLN A 200 21.52 -7.92 23.87
N ILE A 201 20.88 -8.74 24.71
CA ILE A 201 20.65 -8.40 26.11
C ILE A 201 22.04 -8.49 26.75
N GLU A 202 22.75 -7.37 26.83
CA GLU A 202 23.88 -7.24 27.74
C GLU A 202 23.36 -7.52 29.15
N ASN A 203 23.63 -8.70 29.68
CA ASN A 203 23.39 -9.03 31.08
C ASN A 203 24.30 -8.16 31.95
N PRO A 204 23.79 -7.23 32.78
CA PRO A 204 24.60 -6.57 33.78
C PRO A 204 24.67 -7.49 34.99
N SER A 205 25.54 -8.52 34.94
CA SER A 205 25.83 -9.33 36.11
C SER A 205 27.32 -9.35 36.40
N LYS A 206 27.69 -8.58 37.44
CA LYS A 206 28.68 -8.85 38.51
C LYS A 206 29.64 -7.69 38.72
N ASN A 207 29.30 -6.85 39.69
CA ASN A 207 30.25 -6.29 40.64
C ASN A 207 29.52 -6.06 41.97
N LEU A 208 29.23 -7.15 42.68
CA LEU A 208 29.04 -7.13 44.12
C LEU A 208 30.42 -7.37 44.75
N THR A 209 31.17 -6.30 44.94
CA THR A 209 32.33 -6.32 45.85
C THR A 209 31.87 -5.77 47.19
N THR A 210 31.57 -6.72 48.07
CA THR A 210 31.48 -6.59 49.51
C THR A 210 32.59 -5.70 50.06
N GLN A 211 32.25 -4.52 50.60
CA GLN A 211 33.08 -3.83 51.58
C GLN A 211 32.57 -4.21 52.97
N ALA A 212 33.36 -5.00 53.68
CA ALA A 212 33.22 -5.25 55.10
C ALA A 212 34.61 -5.19 55.75
N ILE A 213 34.76 -4.22 56.64
CA ILE A 213 35.59 -4.23 57.85
C ILE A 213 37.11 -4.10 57.65
N ARG A 214 37.63 -2.91 57.96
CA ARG A 214 38.51 -2.67 59.13
C ARG A 214 38.39 -1.22 59.58
#